data_AF-A0A963MV06-F1
#
_entry.id   AF-A0A963MV06-F1
#
_cell.length_a   1.000
_cell.length_b   1.000
_cell.length_c   1.000
_cell.angle_alpha   90.00
_cell.angle_beta   90.00
_cell.angle_gamma   90.00
#
_symmetry.space_group_name_H-M   'P 1'
#
loop_
_entity.id
_entity.type
_entity.pdbx_description
1 polymer ?
#
loop_
_entity_poly.entity_id
_entity_poly.type
_entity_poly.pdbx_seq_one_letter_code
_entity_poly.pdbx_strand_id
1 'polypeptide(L)'
;IRLIARRANESYSGTGAYQCARMISEHSSMWMTVGEEERFKEEFQKVYRYARRIDSVCGSGGQKRISDDMMSNSWERYSDIFPRLPLFRVRTDVEGESGKIPPRTGVYIAQDDPNTTLQFGWTGNTDGRLGKAITFNALGLKALAVLGRPALWRDDDKITVFVSDAFRRGIMTDYGMMSGPGDEDDPRKAPFILTQNVYTQRPCKWYFVEMIDGEYDDEAETVESSAPAASSRRPNVPAGTPCPEAGWWFTPVKPDSRRYFKQGETMPALSGDYGQTFWQWSPDQSTPTL
;
A
#
# COMPACT_ATOMS: atom_id res chain seq x y z
N ILE A 1 16.11 9.77 -24.86
CA ILE A 1 16.25 8.95 -26.09
C ILE A 1 15.86 7.47 -25.89
N ARG A 2 16.45 6.69 -24.95
CA ARG A 2 16.08 5.27 -24.73
C ARG A 2 14.59 4.98 -24.46
N LEU A 3 13.88 5.84 -23.73
CA LEU A 3 12.44 5.66 -23.44
C LEU A 3 11.52 6.07 -24.61
N ILE A 4 11.97 6.96 -25.50
CA ILE A 4 11.21 7.37 -26.70
C ILE A 4 11.26 6.25 -27.75
N ALA A 5 12.43 5.64 -27.94
CA ALA A 5 12.57 4.46 -28.80
C ALA A 5 11.71 3.28 -28.32
N ARG A 6 11.49 3.14 -27.00
CA ARG A 6 10.61 2.11 -26.42
C ARG A 6 9.12 2.36 -26.67
N ARG A 7 8.68 3.62 -26.84
CA ARG A 7 7.29 3.94 -27.22
C ARG A 7 6.94 3.43 -28.62
N ALA A 8 7.89 3.47 -29.55
CA ALA A 8 7.71 2.90 -30.89
C ALA A 8 7.49 1.37 -30.86
N ASN A 9 7.90 0.71 -29.76
CA ASN A 9 7.69 -0.71 -29.50
C ASN A 9 6.65 -0.99 -28.39
N GLU A 10 5.80 -0.01 -28.03
CA GLU A 10 4.77 -0.14 -26.97
C GLU A 10 5.31 -0.60 -25.60
N SER A 11 6.61 -0.39 -25.35
CA SER A 11 7.27 -0.65 -24.07
C SER A 11 7.15 0.59 -23.19
N TYR A 12 6.12 0.59 -22.35
CA TYR A 12 5.94 1.53 -21.26
C TYR A 12 6.56 0.90 -20.02
N SER A 13 7.61 1.50 -19.44
CA SER A 13 8.31 1.01 -18.25
C SER A 13 8.53 2.12 -17.19
N GLY A 14 7.89 3.27 -17.42
CA GLY A 14 8.01 4.47 -16.64
C GLY A 14 7.29 5.64 -17.32
N THR A 15 6.93 6.65 -16.54
CA THR A 15 6.35 7.90 -16.94
C THR A 15 7.28 8.66 -17.88
N GLY A 16 6.69 9.42 -18.81
CA GLY A 16 7.46 10.29 -19.71
C GLY A 16 8.19 11.44 -18.99
N ALA A 17 7.95 11.63 -17.69
CA ALA A 17 8.38 12.78 -16.93
C ALA A 17 9.90 12.95 -16.90
N TYR A 18 10.68 11.87 -16.88
CA TYR A 18 12.15 11.94 -16.94
C TYR A 18 12.67 12.54 -18.26
N GLN A 19 12.01 12.24 -19.39
CA GLN A 19 12.40 12.82 -20.69
C GLN A 19 12.01 14.30 -20.77
N CYS A 20 10.83 14.65 -20.26
CA CYS A 20 10.40 16.06 -20.16
C CYS A 20 11.33 16.86 -19.25
N ALA A 21 11.72 16.31 -18.10
CA ALA A 21 12.63 16.96 -17.15
C ALA A 21 13.98 17.27 -17.79
N ARG A 22 14.53 16.32 -18.54
CA ARG A 22 15.79 16.49 -19.26
C ARG A 22 15.68 17.56 -20.33
N MET A 23 14.60 17.55 -21.13
CA MET A 23 14.38 18.56 -22.16
C MET A 23 14.27 19.97 -21.56
N ILE A 24 13.52 20.13 -20.48
CA ILE A 24 13.38 21.39 -19.73
C ILE A 24 14.71 21.85 -19.11
N SER A 25 15.58 20.92 -18.69
CA SER A 25 16.90 21.27 -18.15
C SER A 25 17.92 21.67 -19.22
N GLU A 26 17.78 21.15 -20.45
CA GLU A 26 18.69 21.38 -21.56
C GLU A 26 18.29 22.61 -22.40
N HIS A 27 17.02 23.05 -22.34
CA HIS A 27 16.50 24.17 -23.10
C HIS A 27 15.76 25.18 -22.21
N SER A 28 16.18 26.45 -22.21
CA SER A 28 15.41 27.54 -21.59
C SER A 28 14.14 27.81 -22.41
N SER A 29 13.04 28.07 -21.70
CA SER A 29 11.79 28.53 -22.30
C SER A 29 11.99 29.95 -22.84
N MET A 30 12.47 30.10 -24.07
CA MET A 30 12.79 31.39 -24.72
C MET A 30 11.59 32.37 -24.88
N TRP A 31 10.45 32.03 -24.29
CA TRP A 31 9.18 32.75 -24.35
C TRP A 31 8.60 33.08 -22.97
N MET A 32 9.23 32.62 -21.87
CA MET A 32 8.83 32.93 -20.50
C MET A 32 9.73 34.01 -19.90
N THR A 33 9.18 34.84 -19.02
CA THR A 33 9.99 35.64 -18.11
C THR A 33 10.69 34.75 -17.08
N VAL A 34 11.74 35.25 -16.42
CA VAL A 34 12.49 34.49 -15.39
C VAL A 34 11.56 33.98 -14.28
N GLY A 35 10.65 34.84 -13.78
CA GLY A 35 9.72 34.46 -12.72
C GLY A 35 8.66 33.43 -13.16
N GLU A 36 8.25 33.45 -14.42
CA GLU A 36 7.35 32.42 -14.98
C GLU A 36 8.09 31.09 -15.18
N GLU A 37 9.35 31.13 -15.63
CA GLU A 37 10.18 29.94 -15.80
C GLU A 37 10.48 29.27 -14.44
N GLU A 38 10.76 30.05 -13.40
CA GLU A 38 10.94 29.56 -12.02
C GLU A 38 9.67 28.86 -11.51
N ARG A 39 8.50 29.51 -11.64
CA ARG A 39 7.22 28.93 -11.23
C ARG A 39 6.88 27.65 -12.00
N PHE A 40 7.12 27.64 -13.31
CA PHE A 40 6.92 26.45 -14.13
C PHE A 40 7.84 25.30 -13.69
N LYS A 41 9.11 25.58 -13.42
CA LYS A 41 10.07 24.58 -12.90
C LYS A 41 9.61 24.02 -11.56
N GLU A 42 9.11 24.86 -10.65
CA GLU A 42 8.57 24.42 -9.36
C GLU A 42 7.37 23.47 -9.51
N GLU A 43 6.38 23.83 -10.34
CA GLU A 43 5.22 22.97 -10.58
C GLU A 43 5.60 21.68 -11.32
N PHE A 44 6.47 21.77 -12.32
CA PHE A 44 6.97 20.60 -13.03
C PHE A 44 7.75 19.67 -12.10
N GLN A 45 8.52 20.20 -11.15
CA GLN A 45 9.21 19.39 -10.14
C GLN A 45 8.22 18.61 -9.27
N LYS A 46 7.04 19.15 -8.94
CA LYS A 46 6.00 18.40 -8.21
C LYS A 46 5.50 17.21 -9.05
N VAL A 47 5.17 17.44 -10.32
CA VAL A 47 4.74 16.39 -11.26
C VAL A 47 5.84 15.34 -11.45
N TYR A 48 7.08 15.77 -11.67
CA TYR A 48 8.22 14.89 -11.85
C TYR A 48 8.48 14.00 -10.62
N ARG A 49 8.39 14.56 -9.41
CA ARG A 49 8.54 13.78 -8.16
C ARG A 49 7.44 12.72 -8.04
N TYR A 50 6.20 13.07 -8.34
CA TYR A 50 5.08 12.13 -8.32
C TYR A 50 5.28 11.00 -9.35
N ALA A 51 5.62 11.38 -10.58
CA ALA A 51 5.86 10.47 -11.68
C ALA A 51 7.05 9.51 -11.39
N ARG A 52 8.11 9.99 -10.76
CA ARG A 52 9.25 9.17 -10.32
C ARG A 52 8.86 8.13 -9.27
N ARG A 53 7.88 8.42 -8.39
CA ARG A 53 7.36 7.44 -7.42
C ARG A 53 6.57 6.35 -8.12
N ILE A 54 5.70 6.72 -9.08
CA ILE A 54 5.03 5.73 -9.94
C ILE A 54 6.09 4.87 -10.61
N ASP A 55 7.14 5.49 -11.18
CA ASP A 55 8.20 4.72 -11.82
C ASP A 55 8.87 3.77 -10.85
N SER A 56 9.18 4.19 -9.62
CA SER A 56 9.84 3.32 -8.64
C SER A 56 9.08 2.03 -8.33
N VAL A 57 7.75 2.04 -8.52
CA VAL A 57 6.85 0.89 -8.31
C VAL A 57 6.54 0.18 -9.63
N CYS A 58 6.27 0.94 -10.68
CA CYS A 58 5.80 0.50 -11.98
C CYS A 58 6.95 0.50 -12.99
N GLY A 59 7.66 -0.63 -13.12
CA GLY A 59 8.53 -0.86 -14.26
C GLY A 59 9.77 -1.68 -13.94
N SER A 60 10.36 -2.25 -15.00
CA SER A 60 11.56 -3.11 -15.05
C SER A 60 11.38 -4.62 -14.84
N GLY A 61 10.18 -5.16 -15.07
CA GLY A 61 9.98 -6.62 -15.10
C GLY A 61 10.35 -7.30 -13.78
N GLY A 62 9.98 -6.67 -12.67
CA GLY A 62 10.26 -7.17 -11.34
C GLY A 62 11.71 -6.98 -10.86
N GLN A 63 12.50 -6.14 -11.53
CA GLN A 63 13.87 -5.82 -11.13
C GLN A 63 13.97 -4.63 -10.16
N LYS A 64 12.89 -3.86 -9.96
CA LYS A 64 12.89 -2.73 -9.01
C LYS A 64 12.86 -3.25 -7.58
N ARG A 65 13.86 -2.83 -6.81
CA ARG A 65 14.04 -3.18 -5.41
C ARG A 65 13.20 -2.26 -4.55
N ILE A 66 11.91 -2.58 -4.39
CA ILE A 66 11.18 -2.07 -3.23
C ILE A 66 11.35 -3.12 -2.15
N SER A 67 12.03 -2.73 -1.09
CA SER A 67 12.25 -3.55 0.10
C SER A 67 11.28 -3.15 1.22
N ASP A 68 11.24 -3.98 2.25
CA ASP A 68 10.35 -3.82 3.39
C ASP A 68 10.55 -2.48 4.14
N ASP A 69 11.81 -2.05 4.29
CA ASP A 69 12.18 -0.74 4.86
C ASP A 69 11.66 0.43 4.00
N MET A 70 11.72 0.31 2.67
CA MET A 70 11.21 1.34 1.78
C MET A 70 9.69 1.48 1.88
N MET A 71 8.97 0.37 2.05
CA MET A 71 7.52 0.39 2.32
C MET A 71 7.23 1.06 3.66
N SER A 72 7.99 0.73 4.72
CA SER A 72 7.87 1.38 6.03
C SER A 72 8.08 2.90 5.93
N ASN A 73 9.18 3.34 5.33
CA ASN A 73 9.48 4.76 5.13
C ASN A 73 8.42 5.49 4.29
N SER A 74 7.84 4.79 3.31
CA SER A 74 6.76 5.35 2.48
C SER A 74 5.48 5.51 3.29
N TRP A 75 5.13 4.52 4.12
CA TRP A 75 3.96 4.59 4.99
C TRP A 75 4.05 5.75 5.97
N GLU A 76 5.19 5.92 6.65
CA GLU A 76 5.40 7.02 7.61
C GLU A 76 5.18 8.40 7.01
N ARG A 77 5.64 8.56 5.77
CA ARG A 77 5.67 9.86 5.13
C ARG A 77 4.35 10.22 4.46
N TYR A 78 3.52 9.22 4.17
CA TYR A 78 2.36 9.37 3.31
C TYR A 78 1.09 8.76 3.87
N SER A 79 1.09 8.16 5.06
CA SER A 79 -0.12 7.59 5.67
C SER A 79 -1.25 8.61 5.77
N ASP A 80 -0.92 9.88 6.05
CA ASP A 80 -1.89 10.95 6.25
C ASP A 80 -2.73 11.27 5.00
N ILE A 81 -2.27 10.86 3.81
CA ILE A 81 -3.06 11.03 2.58
C ILE A 81 -4.17 9.97 2.46
N PHE A 82 -4.14 8.95 3.31
CA PHE A 82 -5.10 7.86 3.39
C PHE A 82 -5.87 7.94 4.72
N PRO A 83 -6.83 8.89 4.87
CA PRO A 83 -7.59 9.05 6.10
C PRO A 83 -8.40 7.80 6.47
N ARG A 84 -8.69 6.95 5.48
CA ARG A 84 -9.27 5.61 5.66
C ARG A 84 -8.55 4.66 4.73
N LEU A 85 -8.20 3.48 5.24
CA LEU A 85 -7.61 2.43 4.44
C LEU A 85 -8.70 1.63 3.74
N PRO A 86 -8.63 1.37 2.43
CA PRO A 86 -9.58 0.48 1.79
C PRO A 86 -9.36 -0.96 2.30
N LEU A 87 -10.43 -1.77 2.32
CA LEU A 87 -10.30 -3.18 2.61
C LEU A 87 -9.71 -3.92 1.41
N PHE A 88 -8.91 -4.94 1.70
CA PHE A 88 -8.24 -5.76 0.69
C PHE A 88 -8.60 -7.24 0.88
N ARG A 89 -8.74 -7.94 -0.23
CA ARG A 89 -8.92 -9.39 -0.29
C ARG A 89 -7.78 -10.03 -1.07
N VAL A 90 -7.17 -11.05 -0.48
CA VAL A 90 -6.24 -11.92 -1.20
C VAL A 90 -7.04 -12.88 -2.06
N ARG A 91 -6.83 -12.83 -3.39
CA ARG A 91 -7.44 -13.72 -4.37
C ARG A 91 -6.52 -14.90 -4.64
N THR A 92 -6.72 -15.97 -3.86
CA THR A 92 -5.94 -17.22 -4.00
C THR A 92 -6.23 -17.98 -5.30
N ASP A 93 -7.32 -17.62 -5.98
CA ASP A 93 -7.69 -18.10 -7.31
C ASP A 93 -6.93 -17.40 -8.45
N VAL A 94 -6.23 -16.29 -8.17
CA VAL A 94 -5.47 -15.53 -9.17
C VAL A 94 -3.97 -15.62 -8.85
N GLU A 95 -3.30 -16.58 -9.50
CA GLU A 95 -1.89 -16.90 -9.26
C GLU A 95 -0.94 -16.22 -10.27
N GLY A 96 0.15 -15.64 -9.75
CA GLY A 96 1.29 -15.17 -10.53
C GLY A 96 2.56 -15.97 -10.24
N GLU A 97 3.59 -15.81 -11.07
CA GLU A 97 4.89 -16.47 -10.88
C GLU A 97 6.04 -15.51 -11.19
N SER A 98 7.08 -15.54 -10.37
CA SER A 98 8.30 -14.76 -10.59
C SER A 98 8.88 -15.01 -12.00
N GLY A 99 9.21 -13.93 -12.70
CA GLY A 99 9.74 -13.94 -14.07
C GLY A 99 8.68 -13.95 -15.17
N LYS A 100 7.39 -14.09 -14.84
CA LYS A 100 6.28 -14.12 -15.80
C LYS A 100 5.41 -12.86 -15.72
N ILE A 101 4.71 -12.59 -16.82
CA ILE A 101 3.69 -11.52 -16.86
C ILE A 101 2.53 -12.01 -15.97
N PRO A 102 2.07 -11.20 -15.00
CA PRO A 102 0.98 -11.59 -14.13
C PRO A 102 -0.35 -11.76 -14.89
N PRO A 103 -1.32 -12.53 -14.36
CA PRO A 103 -2.64 -12.69 -14.99
C PRO A 103 -3.50 -11.41 -14.93
N ARG A 104 -3.26 -10.54 -13.94
CA ARG A 104 -3.97 -9.25 -13.77
C ARG A 104 -2.98 -8.14 -13.45
N THR A 105 -3.31 -6.90 -13.83
CA THR A 105 -2.57 -5.73 -13.37
C THR A 105 -2.95 -5.39 -11.93
N GLY A 106 -1.97 -5.17 -11.06
CA GLY A 106 -2.16 -4.72 -9.69
C GLY A 106 -1.10 -5.25 -8.73
N VAL A 107 -1.45 -5.36 -7.45
CA VAL A 107 -0.53 -5.73 -6.36
C VAL A 107 -0.59 -7.22 -6.07
N TYR A 108 0.55 -7.80 -5.74
CA TYR A 108 0.75 -9.21 -5.49
C TYR A 108 1.49 -9.46 -4.18
N ILE A 109 1.06 -10.48 -3.45
CA ILE A 109 1.69 -11.01 -2.24
C ILE A 109 2.32 -12.38 -2.52
N ALA A 110 3.39 -12.74 -1.83
CA ALA A 110 3.93 -14.09 -1.94
C ALA A 110 2.99 -15.11 -1.29
N GLN A 111 2.91 -16.32 -1.86
CA GLN A 111 2.05 -17.39 -1.32
C GLN A 111 2.62 -18.03 -0.04
N ASP A 112 3.94 -17.99 0.13
CA ASP A 112 4.68 -18.88 1.03
C ASP A 112 5.50 -18.14 2.10
N ASP A 113 5.52 -16.81 2.09
CA ASP A 113 6.30 -16.01 3.03
C ASP A 113 5.66 -14.64 3.28
N PRO A 114 5.10 -14.42 4.48
CA PRO A 114 4.40 -13.19 4.83
C PRO A 114 5.34 -11.97 4.97
N ASN A 115 6.66 -12.16 5.02
CA ASN A 115 7.63 -11.07 5.10
C ASN A 115 8.11 -10.60 3.73
N THR A 116 7.64 -11.25 2.66
CA THR A 116 7.98 -10.82 1.30
C THR A 116 7.38 -9.46 1.01
N THR A 117 8.20 -8.54 0.50
CA THR A 117 7.71 -7.23 0.07
C THR A 117 6.73 -7.37 -1.11
N LEU A 118 5.60 -6.67 -1.02
CA LEU A 118 4.57 -6.60 -2.06
C LEU A 118 5.17 -6.15 -3.39
N GLN A 119 4.64 -6.69 -4.50
CA GLN A 119 5.04 -6.27 -5.84
C GLN A 119 3.85 -5.80 -6.67
N PHE A 120 4.08 -4.74 -7.45
CA PHE A 120 3.16 -4.34 -8.49
C PHE A 120 3.56 -4.99 -9.81
N GLY A 121 2.61 -5.64 -10.48
CA GLY A 121 2.78 -6.19 -11.82
C GLY A 121 1.70 -5.67 -12.77
N TRP A 122 1.99 -5.61 -14.07
CA TRP A 122 0.99 -5.28 -15.09
C TRP A 122 1.05 -6.23 -16.29
N THR A 123 -0.05 -6.29 -17.03
CA THR A 123 -0.21 -7.18 -18.20
C THR A 123 0.26 -6.56 -19.52
N GLY A 124 0.54 -5.26 -19.55
CA GLY A 124 0.75 -4.51 -20.79
C GLY A 124 1.99 -4.89 -21.61
N ASN A 125 3.07 -5.34 -20.99
CA ASN A 125 4.29 -5.78 -21.67
C ASN A 125 5.25 -6.52 -20.73
N THR A 126 6.44 -6.88 -21.23
CA THR A 126 7.48 -7.58 -20.47
C THR A 126 8.05 -6.81 -19.27
N ASP A 127 7.89 -5.48 -19.22
CA ASP A 127 8.31 -4.69 -18.07
C ASP A 127 7.33 -4.79 -16.89
N GLY A 128 6.18 -5.46 -17.08
CA GLY A 128 5.17 -5.70 -16.03
C GLY A 128 5.29 -7.03 -15.31
N ARG A 129 6.30 -7.84 -15.64
CA ARG A 129 6.51 -9.16 -15.03
C ARG A 129 6.74 -9.05 -13.53
N LEU A 130 6.30 -10.07 -12.79
CA LEU A 130 6.62 -10.21 -11.37
C LEU A 130 8.08 -10.59 -11.20
N GLY A 131 8.74 -10.04 -10.19
CA GLY A 131 10.15 -10.26 -9.90
C GLY A 131 10.40 -11.44 -8.99
N LYS A 132 11.68 -11.65 -8.63
CA LYS A 132 12.00 -12.47 -7.47
C LYS A 132 11.44 -11.77 -6.21
N ALA A 133 10.89 -12.54 -5.29
CA ALA A 133 10.51 -12.06 -3.98
C ALA A 133 11.72 -11.51 -3.25
N ILE A 134 11.59 -10.29 -2.71
CA ILE A 134 12.54 -9.72 -1.75
C ILE A 134 11.96 -10.03 -0.38
N THR A 135 12.72 -10.78 0.43
CA THR A 135 12.32 -11.18 1.77
C THR A 135 13.53 -11.19 2.70
N PHE A 136 13.29 -11.38 3.99
CA PHE A 136 14.35 -11.48 4.98
C PHE A 136 15.17 -12.76 4.83
N ASN A 137 16.49 -12.60 4.89
CA ASN A 137 17.41 -13.71 5.10
C ASN A 137 17.44 -14.10 6.59
N ALA A 138 18.32 -15.03 6.98
CA ALA A 138 18.42 -15.48 8.36
C ALA A 138 18.70 -14.34 9.37
N LEU A 139 19.51 -13.36 8.99
CA LEU A 139 19.80 -12.20 9.83
C LEU A 139 18.60 -11.25 9.92
N GLY A 140 17.87 -11.05 8.82
CA GLY A 140 16.63 -10.25 8.80
C GLY A 140 15.52 -10.86 9.64
N LEU A 141 15.33 -12.18 9.57
CA LEU A 141 14.37 -12.89 10.42
C LEU A 141 14.75 -12.81 11.90
N LYS A 142 16.06 -12.88 12.20
CA LYS A 142 16.56 -12.64 13.56
C LYS A 142 16.31 -11.21 14.03
N ALA A 143 16.55 -10.21 13.18
CA ALA A 143 16.26 -8.81 13.49
C ALA A 143 14.76 -8.61 13.77
N LEU A 144 13.88 -9.15 12.91
CA LEU A 144 12.44 -9.10 13.12
C LEU A 144 12.00 -9.77 14.43
N ALA A 145 12.58 -10.92 14.77
CA ALA A 145 12.26 -11.64 16.00
C ALA A 145 12.72 -10.89 17.27
N VAL A 146 13.88 -10.23 17.23
CA VAL A 146 14.45 -9.50 18.37
C VAL A 146 13.78 -8.13 18.57
N LEU A 147 13.60 -7.39 17.48
CA LEU A 147 13.07 -6.01 17.52
C LEU A 147 11.54 -5.99 17.57
N GLY A 148 10.89 -6.97 16.93
CA GLY A 148 9.47 -6.95 16.65
C GLY A 148 9.13 -6.02 15.49
N ARG A 149 7.99 -6.28 14.84
CA ARG A 149 7.54 -5.50 13.67
C ARG A 149 7.37 -3.99 13.94
N PRO A 150 6.83 -3.55 15.10
CA PRO A 150 6.66 -2.12 15.36
C PRO A 150 7.97 -1.34 15.50
N ALA A 151 9.06 -2.00 15.90
CA ALA A 151 10.37 -1.35 16.08
C ALA A 151 11.27 -1.48 14.85
N LEU A 152 11.11 -2.56 14.06
CA LEU A 152 11.87 -2.77 12.84
C LEU A 152 11.60 -1.61 11.86
N TRP A 153 12.65 -0.86 11.52
CA TRP A 153 12.63 0.38 10.72
C TRP A 153 12.00 1.60 11.40
N ARG A 154 11.78 1.57 12.72
CA ARG A 154 11.10 2.64 13.47
C ARG A 154 11.80 3.09 14.74
N ASP A 155 12.60 2.22 15.32
CA ASP A 155 13.29 2.45 16.58
C ASP A 155 14.79 2.39 16.35
N ASP A 156 15.37 3.54 15.97
CA ASP A 156 16.78 3.66 15.62
C ASP A 156 17.69 3.21 16.78
N ASP A 157 17.30 3.46 18.03
CA ASP A 157 18.08 3.04 19.21
C ASP A 157 18.10 1.51 19.35
N LYS A 158 16.94 0.85 19.26
CA LYS A 158 16.89 -0.62 19.31
C LYS A 158 17.61 -1.25 18.12
N ILE A 159 17.47 -0.66 16.93
CA ILE A 159 18.18 -1.09 15.73
C ILE A 159 19.70 -0.98 15.93
N THR A 160 20.17 0.12 16.49
CA THR A 160 21.59 0.35 16.80
C THR A 160 22.12 -0.73 17.72
N VAL A 161 21.43 -1.01 18.83
CA VAL A 161 21.83 -2.08 19.76
C VAL A 161 21.96 -3.43 19.05
N PHE A 162 21.01 -3.76 18.16
CA PHE A 162 21.06 -4.99 17.37
C PHE A 162 22.24 -5.01 16.40
N VAL A 163 22.46 -3.93 15.66
CA VAL A 163 23.53 -3.79 14.67
C VAL A 163 24.90 -3.89 15.35
N SER A 164 25.13 -3.15 16.43
CA SER A 164 26.37 -3.21 17.21
C SER A 164 26.65 -4.61 17.78
N ASP A 165 25.63 -5.32 18.29
CA ASP A 165 25.79 -6.71 18.74
C ASP A 165 26.10 -7.65 17.57
N ALA A 166 25.45 -7.45 16.42
CA ALA A 166 25.67 -8.26 15.22
C ALA A 166 27.09 -8.10 14.65
N PHE A 167 27.65 -6.89 14.64
CA PHE A 167 29.05 -6.66 14.26
C PHE A 167 30.02 -7.28 15.26
N ARG A 168 29.81 -7.07 16.57
CA ARG A 168 30.66 -7.66 17.61
C ARG A 168 30.71 -9.19 17.57
N ARG A 169 29.62 -9.83 17.12
CA ARG A 169 29.54 -11.29 16.95
C ARG A 169 30.01 -11.79 15.59
N GLY A 170 30.41 -10.90 14.67
CA GLY A 170 30.84 -11.27 13.33
C GLY A 170 29.75 -11.90 12.45
N ILE A 171 28.47 -11.64 12.75
CA ILE A 171 27.33 -12.15 11.98
C ILE A 171 26.87 -11.17 10.90
N MET A 172 27.34 -9.92 10.95
CA MET A 172 27.06 -8.88 9.95
C MET A 172 28.34 -8.52 9.20
N THR A 173 28.21 -8.20 7.91
CA THR A 173 29.34 -7.83 7.06
C THR A 173 29.31 -6.33 6.78
N ASP A 174 30.47 -5.68 6.89
CA ASP A 174 30.64 -4.33 6.37
C ASP A 174 30.87 -4.41 4.86
N TYR A 175 29.92 -3.88 4.09
CA TYR A 175 30.00 -3.78 2.63
C TYR A 175 30.68 -2.48 2.17
N GLY A 176 31.62 -1.94 2.96
CA GLY A 176 32.29 -0.67 2.73
C GLY A 176 31.39 0.54 2.99
N MET A 177 30.42 0.37 3.90
CA MET A 177 29.43 1.40 4.26
C MET A 177 29.86 2.21 5.48
N MET A 178 30.80 1.68 6.26
CA MET A 178 31.36 2.37 7.42
C MET A 178 32.49 3.30 6.98
N SER A 179 32.41 4.55 7.41
CA SER A 179 33.48 5.54 7.24
C SER A 179 34.61 5.33 8.26
N GLY A 180 34.36 4.56 9.30
CA GLY A 180 35.32 4.19 10.33
C GLY A 180 34.68 3.34 11.44
N PRO A 181 35.48 2.85 12.40
CA PRO A 181 34.98 2.12 13.56
C PRO A 181 33.99 2.97 14.37
N GLY A 182 32.90 2.36 14.85
CA GLY A 182 31.86 3.03 15.64
C GLY A 182 30.67 3.53 14.83
N ASP A 183 30.68 3.37 13.50
CA ASP A 183 29.52 3.66 12.64
C ASP A 183 28.36 2.69 12.89
N GLU A 184 28.64 1.48 13.37
CA GLU A 184 27.65 0.51 13.85
C GLU A 184 26.88 1.00 15.09
N ASP A 185 27.50 1.89 15.88
CA ASP A 185 26.94 2.45 17.11
C ASP A 185 26.24 3.80 16.88
N ASP A 186 26.19 4.31 15.65
CA ASP A 186 25.51 5.56 15.29
C ASP A 186 24.03 5.29 14.91
N PRO A 187 23.04 5.79 15.68
CA PRO A 187 21.62 5.60 15.38
C PRO A 187 21.18 6.13 14.03
N ARG A 188 21.90 7.08 13.45
CA ARG A 188 21.58 7.62 12.12
C ARG A 188 22.06 6.70 10.98
N LYS A 189 23.01 5.80 11.27
CA LYS A 189 23.64 4.92 10.27
C LYS A 189 23.19 3.48 10.42
N ALA A 190 22.97 3.01 11.64
CA ALA A 190 22.61 1.63 11.93
C ALA A 190 21.41 1.11 11.13
N PRO A 191 20.28 1.86 10.97
CA PRO A 191 19.18 1.41 10.11
C PRO A 191 19.61 1.17 8.67
N PHE A 192 20.37 2.10 8.09
CA PHE A 192 20.87 1.96 6.71
C PHE A 192 21.79 0.74 6.59
N ILE A 193 22.71 0.53 7.55
CA ILE A 193 23.62 -0.63 7.57
C ILE A 193 22.82 -1.95 7.64
N LEU A 194 21.78 -1.98 8.48
CA LEU A 194 20.91 -3.13 8.62
C LEU A 194 20.22 -3.48 7.28
N THR A 195 19.65 -2.50 6.56
CA THR A 195 18.96 -2.75 5.27
C THR A 195 19.83 -3.47 4.24
N GLN A 196 21.14 -3.23 4.22
CA GLN A 196 22.05 -3.86 3.25
C GLN A 196 22.34 -5.33 3.57
N ASN A 197 22.10 -5.75 4.82
CA ASN A 197 22.52 -7.06 5.33
C ASN A 197 21.36 -8.05 5.49
N VAL A 198 20.10 -7.59 5.49
CA VAL A 198 18.96 -8.43 5.93
C VAL A 198 18.14 -9.08 4.83
N TYR A 199 18.36 -8.72 3.56
CA TYR A 199 17.53 -9.22 2.47
C TYR A 199 18.16 -10.38 1.70
N THR A 200 17.30 -11.19 1.12
CA THR A 200 17.62 -12.17 0.07
C THR A 200 16.56 -12.11 -1.03
N GLN A 201 16.84 -12.78 -2.16
CA GLN A 201 15.92 -12.87 -3.27
C GLN A 201 15.70 -14.31 -3.71
N ARG A 202 14.45 -14.68 -3.93
CA ARG A 202 14.08 -16.01 -4.44
C ARG A 202 12.89 -15.94 -5.38
N PRO A 203 12.78 -16.82 -6.40
CA PRO A 203 11.54 -16.97 -7.13
C PRO A 203 10.45 -17.53 -6.19
N CYS A 204 9.21 -17.11 -6.40
CA CYS A 204 8.05 -17.70 -5.72
C CYS A 204 6.80 -17.62 -6.61
N LYS A 205 5.71 -18.18 -6.09
CA LYS A 205 4.37 -17.91 -6.59
C LYS A 205 3.75 -16.74 -5.82
N TRP A 206 2.79 -16.10 -6.47
CA TRP A 206 2.14 -14.89 -5.99
C TRP A 206 0.62 -15.04 -6.00
N TYR A 207 -0.07 -14.38 -5.07
CA TYR A 207 -1.51 -14.14 -5.12
C TYR A 207 -1.82 -12.68 -5.37
N PHE A 208 -2.86 -12.42 -6.16
CA PHE A 208 -3.34 -11.07 -6.42
C PHE A 208 -4.05 -10.49 -5.19
N VAL A 209 -3.82 -9.20 -4.93
CA VAL A 209 -4.53 -8.43 -3.91
C VAL A 209 -5.57 -7.56 -4.58
N GLU A 210 -6.83 -7.85 -4.28
CA GLU A 210 -7.98 -7.09 -4.76
C GLU A 210 -8.41 -6.07 -3.71
N MET A 211 -8.46 -4.80 -4.09
CA MET A 211 -9.09 -3.76 -3.28
C MET A 211 -10.61 -3.91 -3.39
N ILE A 212 -11.31 -3.92 -2.26
CA ILE A 212 -12.77 -4.01 -2.21
C ILE A 212 -13.32 -2.60 -2.32
N ASP A 213 -13.95 -2.30 -3.46
CA ASP A 213 -14.46 -0.95 -3.73
C ASP A 213 -15.57 -0.56 -2.74
N GLY A 214 -15.50 0.68 -2.24
CA GLY A 214 -16.47 1.22 -1.27
C GLY A 214 -16.35 0.68 0.16
N GLU A 215 -15.50 -0.32 0.42
CA GLU A 215 -15.27 -0.86 1.77
C GLU A 215 -13.94 -0.34 2.31
N TYR A 216 -13.97 0.21 3.52
CA TYR A 216 -12.80 0.77 4.19
C TYR A 216 -12.74 0.25 5.62
N ASP A 217 -11.52 0.20 6.14
CA ASP A 217 -11.24 -0.01 7.55
C ASP A 217 -11.74 1.21 8.34
N ASP A 218 -12.91 1.08 8.95
CA ASP A 218 -13.49 2.10 9.84
C ASP A 218 -12.75 2.16 11.18
N GLU A 219 -11.80 1.25 11.46
CA GLU A 219 -11.08 1.12 12.74
C GLU A 219 -9.69 1.77 12.74
N ALA A 220 -9.37 2.62 11.75
CA ALA A 220 -8.10 3.33 11.69
C ALA A 220 -8.00 4.51 12.70
N GLU A 221 -8.42 4.31 13.95
CA GLU A 221 -7.90 5.02 15.13
C GLU A 221 -7.95 4.07 16.34
N THR A 222 -6.89 4.11 17.17
CA THR A 222 -6.65 3.37 18.43
C THR A 222 -5.92 2.01 18.35
N VAL A 223 -4.66 2.02 17.90
CA VAL A 223 -3.65 1.09 18.46
C VAL A 223 -3.12 1.67 19.77
N GLU A 224 -3.98 1.73 20.79
CA GLU A 224 -3.60 1.85 22.20
C GLU A 224 -4.86 1.72 23.07
N SER A 225 -5.32 0.48 23.30
CA SER A 225 -5.84 0.04 24.60
C SER A 225 -6.34 -1.40 24.50
N SER A 226 -5.78 -2.24 25.36
CA SER A 226 -6.21 -3.59 25.64
C SER A 226 -7.63 -3.65 26.27
N ALA A 227 -8.62 -4.22 25.56
CA ALA A 227 -9.69 -5.09 26.08
C ALA A 227 -10.70 -5.45 24.97
N PRO A 228 -11.29 -6.67 24.96
CA PRO A 228 -12.25 -7.05 23.94
C PRO A 228 -13.64 -6.52 24.31
N ALA A 229 -14.15 -5.53 23.57
CA ALA A 229 -15.57 -5.23 23.55
C ALA A 229 -16.14 -5.77 22.23
N ALA A 230 -16.80 -6.93 22.30
CA ALA A 230 -17.57 -7.46 21.18
C ALA A 230 -18.68 -6.46 20.81
N SER A 231 -18.53 -5.75 19.70
CA SER A 231 -19.67 -5.10 19.05
C SER A 231 -20.07 -5.95 17.84
N SER A 232 -21.10 -6.76 18.02
CA SER A 232 -21.71 -7.55 16.95
C SER A 232 -22.41 -6.61 15.96
N ARG A 233 -21.75 -6.26 14.84
CA ARG A 233 -22.38 -5.52 13.74
C ARG A 233 -23.49 -6.39 13.13
N ARG A 234 -24.73 -5.88 13.08
CA ARG A 234 -25.94 -6.64 12.69
C ARG A 234 -25.96 -6.92 11.17
N PRO A 235 -26.39 -8.11 10.72
CA PRO A 235 -26.47 -8.43 9.30
C PRO A 235 -27.56 -7.61 8.59
N ASN A 236 -27.32 -7.30 7.31
CA ASN A 236 -28.31 -6.63 6.45
C ASN A 236 -29.52 -7.53 6.21
N VAL A 237 -30.71 -6.93 6.17
CA VAL A 237 -31.98 -7.65 6.05
C VAL A 237 -32.56 -7.45 4.64
N PRO A 238 -32.75 -8.51 3.84
CA PRO A 238 -33.37 -8.37 2.52
C PRO A 238 -34.82 -7.90 2.61
N ALA A 239 -35.26 -7.06 1.67
CA ALA A 239 -36.67 -6.70 1.58
C ALA A 239 -37.57 -7.93 1.34
N GLY A 240 -38.79 -7.88 1.87
CA GLY A 240 -39.73 -8.98 1.90
C GLY A 240 -39.55 -9.93 3.09
N THR A 241 -38.49 -9.75 3.90
CA THR A 241 -38.29 -10.55 5.12
C THR A 241 -38.79 -9.81 6.39
N PRO A 242 -39.21 -10.55 7.44
CA PRO A 242 -39.59 -9.94 8.71
C PRO A 242 -38.39 -9.29 9.41
N CYS A 243 -38.61 -8.10 9.97
CA CYS A 243 -37.60 -7.38 10.74
C CYS A 243 -37.12 -8.23 11.94
N PRO A 244 -35.81 -8.49 12.09
CA PRO A 244 -35.30 -9.33 13.17
C PRO A 244 -35.36 -8.64 14.53
N GLU A 245 -35.32 -7.30 14.57
CA GLU A 245 -35.28 -6.51 15.80
C GLU A 245 -35.92 -5.12 15.61
N ALA A 246 -36.76 -4.74 16.57
CA ALA A 246 -37.43 -3.45 16.54
C ALA A 246 -36.41 -2.29 16.65
N GLY A 247 -36.53 -1.29 15.75
CA GLY A 247 -35.62 -0.16 15.73
C GLY A 247 -35.69 0.64 14.43
N TRP A 248 -34.80 1.61 14.31
CA TRP A 248 -34.64 2.40 13.09
C TRP A 248 -33.75 1.68 12.09
N TRP A 249 -34.25 1.54 10.88
CA TRP A 249 -33.53 0.96 9.75
C TRP A 249 -33.58 1.93 8.58
N PHE A 250 -32.59 1.87 7.70
CA PHE A 250 -32.59 2.65 6.46
C PHE A 250 -32.13 1.77 5.29
N THR A 251 -32.38 2.22 4.08
CA THR A 251 -31.89 1.57 2.87
C THR A 251 -31.19 2.59 1.96
N PRO A 252 -29.99 2.27 1.43
CA PRO A 252 -29.28 3.17 0.51
C PRO A 252 -29.97 3.32 -0.85
N VAL A 253 -30.95 2.46 -1.17
CA VAL A 253 -31.70 2.51 -2.44
C VAL A 253 -32.55 3.78 -2.57
N LYS A 254 -32.92 4.41 -1.45
CA LYS A 254 -33.70 5.65 -1.45
C LYS A 254 -33.17 6.61 -0.37
N PRO A 255 -32.80 7.86 -0.73
CA PRO A 255 -32.52 8.92 0.23
C PRO A 255 -33.71 9.13 1.18
N ASP A 256 -33.43 9.44 2.44
CA ASP A 256 -34.45 9.67 3.48
C ASP A 256 -35.40 8.48 3.70
N SER A 257 -34.92 7.25 3.50
CA SER A 257 -35.68 6.01 3.75
C SER A 257 -35.66 5.54 5.21
N ARG A 258 -35.02 6.30 6.12
CA ARG A 258 -34.91 5.96 7.53
C ARG A 258 -36.30 5.83 8.15
N ARG A 259 -36.62 4.64 8.64
CA ARG A 259 -37.92 4.31 9.21
C ARG A 259 -37.79 3.34 10.37
N TYR A 260 -38.65 3.50 11.36
CA TYR A 260 -38.79 2.55 12.46
C TYR A 260 -39.58 1.32 12.02
N PHE A 261 -39.05 0.13 12.31
CA PHE A 261 -39.72 -1.16 12.14
C PHE A 261 -39.93 -1.83 13.49
N LYS A 262 -41.07 -2.50 13.66
CA LYS A 262 -41.27 -3.43 14.78
C LYS A 262 -40.64 -4.79 14.44
N GLN A 263 -40.21 -5.53 15.45
CA GLN A 263 -39.79 -6.91 15.26
C GLN A 263 -40.95 -7.72 14.64
N GLY A 264 -40.65 -8.48 13.58
CA GLY A 264 -41.63 -9.23 12.80
C GLY A 264 -42.38 -8.42 11.74
N GLU A 265 -42.19 -7.10 11.65
CA GLU A 265 -42.76 -6.29 10.56
C GLU A 265 -42.04 -6.58 9.24
N THR A 266 -42.79 -6.87 8.17
CA THR A 266 -42.20 -7.12 6.85
C THR A 266 -41.58 -5.85 6.28
N MET A 267 -40.29 -5.91 5.99
CA MET A 267 -39.57 -4.78 5.43
C MET A 267 -39.86 -4.63 3.93
N PRO A 268 -40.36 -3.47 3.45
CA PRO A 268 -40.85 -3.34 2.07
C PRO A 268 -39.69 -3.26 1.06
N ALA A 269 -39.97 -3.72 -0.16
CA ALA A 269 -39.11 -3.44 -1.31
C ALA A 269 -39.39 -2.02 -1.80
N LEU A 270 -38.34 -1.23 -2.01
CA LEU A 270 -38.45 0.11 -2.60
C LEU A 270 -38.01 0.01 -4.06
N SER A 271 -38.90 0.35 -4.98
CA SER A 271 -38.60 0.35 -6.42
C SER A 271 -37.63 1.49 -6.75
N GLY A 272 -36.42 1.13 -7.13
CA GLY A 272 -35.45 2.00 -7.79
C GLY A 272 -34.69 1.19 -8.84
N ASP A 273 -34.10 1.86 -9.83
CA ASP A 273 -33.41 1.23 -10.97
C ASP A 273 -32.13 0.44 -10.58
N TYR A 274 -31.87 0.23 -9.28
CA TYR A 274 -30.60 -0.23 -8.70
C TYR A 274 -30.70 -1.56 -7.92
N GLY A 275 -31.51 -2.52 -8.38
CA GLY A 275 -31.48 -3.90 -7.86
C GLY A 275 -32.23 -4.12 -6.53
N GLN A 276 -31.92 -5.22 -5.83
CA GLN A 276 -32.65 -5.69 -4.65
C GLN A 276 -32.48 -4.76 -3.43
N THR A 277 -33.58 -4.42 -2.75
CA THR A 277 -33.56 -3.57 -1.55
C THR A 277 -33.06 -4.34 -0.32
N PHE A 278 -32.04 -3.81 0.36
CA PHE A 278 -31.58 -4.29 1.66
C PHE A 278 -31.75 -3.19 2.72
N TRP A 279 -32.21 -3.59 3.91
CA TRP A 279 -32.39 -2.75 5.08
C TRP A 279 -31.23 -2.94 6.06
N GLN A 280 -30.69 -1.83 6.54
CA GLN A 280 -29.53 -1.77 7.43
C GLN A 280 -29.92 -1.08 8.74
N TRP A 281 -29.33 -1.52 9.86
CA TRP A 281 -29.57 -0.89 11.16
C TRP A 281 -29.07 0.55 11.13
N SER A 282 -29.94 1.50 11.46
CA SER A 282 -29.56 2.90 11.51
C SER A 282 -28.64 3.13 12.71
N PRO A 283 -27.47 3.77 12.54
CA PRO A 283 -26.64 4.19 13.69
C PRO A 283 -27.37 5.22 14.56
N ASP A 284 -28.26 6.02 13.96
CA ASP A 284 -29.16 6.92 14.68
C ASP A 284 -30.51 6.24 14.97
N GLN A 285 -30.76 5.96 16.26
CA GLN A 285 -31.99 5.36 16.78
C GLN A 285 -32.97 6.38 17.39
N SER A 286 -32.69 7.68 17.24
CA SER A 286 -33.57 8.73 17.75
C SER A 286 -34.78 8.97 16.85
N THR A 287 -35.91 9.36 17.45
CA THR A 287 -37.08 9.84 16.71
C THR A 287 -36.75 11.12 15.94
N PRO A 288 -37.12 11.26 14.65
CA PRO A 288 -36.96 12.49 13.91
C PRO A 288 -37.63 13.66 14.64
N THR A 289 -36.89 14.74 14.83
CA THR A 289 -37.41 16.00 15.37
C THR A 289 -38.25 16.69 14.28
N LEU A 290 -39.45 17.15 14.62
CA LEU A 290 -40.33 17.93 13.74
C LEU A 290 -39.79 19.35 13.49
#